data_AF-A0A645HKG4-F1
#
_entry.id   AF-A0A645HKG4-F1
#
_cell.length_a   1.000
_cell.length_b   1.000
_cell.length_c   1.000
_cell.angle_alpha   90.00
_cell.angle_beta   90.00
_cell.angle_gamma   90.00
#
_symmetry.space_group_name_H-M   'P 1'
#
loop_
_entity.id
_entity.type
_entity.pdbx_description
1 polymer ?
#
loop_
_entity_poly.entity_id
_entity_poly.type
_entity_poly.pdbx_seq_one_letter_code
_entity_poly.pdbx_strand_id
1 'polypeptide(L)'
;MVGLRAYEGGLLVGNHQGYLDILAHAAIFPIRFAPQSEMRKWPVLGPFVAQSHPIWIDRNSRQKSKEAAEEMIATLRHKINLLVYPEGPSTDGEHGILPFKSTPFEAAVDAGCCIQPLLTFFSCEDPSGYPLAWFGDATLLPHIWKILGLRQVKADVYILPVVKPVAGESRKELANRVYELMSFEYKRIKGHDEG
;
A
#
# COMPACT_ATOMS: atom_id res chain seq x y z
N MET A 1 23.91 9.42 -2.24
CA MET A 1 23.00 8.78 -1.26
C MET A 1 22.05 9.86 -0.75
N VAL A 2 20.98 10.16 -1.51
CA VAL A 2 19.96 11.13 -1.08
C VAL A 2 19.14 10.42 -0.01
N GLY A 3 19.13 10.96 1.21
CA GLY A 3 18.43 10.35 2.34
C GLY A 3 16.96 10.15 2.00
N LEU A 4 16.53 8.90 1.92
CA LEU A 4 15.14 8.46 1.87
C LEU A 4 14.45 8.80 3.20
N ARG A 5 14.34 10.08 3.56
CA ARG A 5 13.48 10.50 4.65
C ARG A 5 12.06 10.57 4.09
N ALA A 6 11.34 9.47 4.20
CA ALA A 6 9.89 9.57 4.26
C ALA A 6 9.55 10.61 5.33
N TYR A 7 8.65 11.51 4.98
CA TYR A 7 8.11 12.51 5.88
C TYR A 7 7.74 11.88 7.24
N GLU A 8 8.05 12.55 8.36
CA GLU A 8 7.69 12.04 9.69
C GLU A 8 6.18 12.26 9.93
N GLY A 9 5.43 11.16 10.00
CA GLY A 9 3.99 11.19 10.30
C GLY A 9 3.12 11.50 9.10
N GLY A 10 3.30 10.79 8.00
CA GLY A 10 2.47 10.88 6.79
C GLY A 10 1.65 9.61 6.51
N LEU A 11 0.59 9.77 5.71
CA LEU A 11 -0.12 8.64 5.12
C LEU A 11 0.62 8.22 3.85
N LEU A 12 1.24 7.04 3.87
CA LEU A 12 1.87 6.44 2.70
C LEU A 12 0.80 5.70 1.91
N VAL A 13 0.75 5.96 0.61
CA VAL A 13 -0.25 5.40 -0.30
C VAL A 13 0.46 4.67 -1.44
N GLY A 14 0.29 3.35 -1.52
CA GLY A 14 0.87 2.52 -2.58
C GLY A 14 -0.18 1.97 -3.55
N ASN A 15 0.25 1.63 -4.77
CA ASN A 15 -0.49 0.66 -5.59
C ASN A 15 -0.41 -0.73 -4.95
N HIS A 16 -1.41 -1.58 -5.21
CA HIS A 16 -1.53 -2.88 -4.56
C HIS A 16 -1.45 -4.04 -5.56
N GLN A 17 -0.39 -4.82 -5.47
CA GLN A 17 -0.18 -6.04 -6.26
C GLN A 17 -0.18 -7.32 -5.40
N GLY A 18 -0.12 -7.21 -4.07
CA GLY A 18 -0.29 -8.34 -3.17
C GLY A 18 0.50 -8.22 -1.88
N TYR A 19 0.78 -9.37 -1.25
CA TYR A 19 1.48 -9.37 0.05
C TYR A 19 2.96 -8.93 -0.04
N LEU A 20 3.58 -9.04 -1.22
CA LEU A 20 4.97 -8.59 -1.45
C LEU A 20 5.12 -7.08 -1.26
N ASP A 21 4.06 -6.29 -1.52
CA ASP A 21 4.08 -4.84 -1.30
C ASP A 21 4.44 -4.49 0.14
N ILE A 22 3.87 -5.23 1.11
CA ILE A 22 4.11 -4.99 2.54
C ILE A 22 5.58 -5.23 2.88
N LEU A 23 6.18 -6.29 2.33
CA LEU A 23 7.58 -6.62 2.56
C LEU A 23 8.51 -5.56 1.95
N ALA A 24 8.24 -5.14 0.71
CA ALA A 24 9.01 -4.12 0.02
C ALA A 24 8.98 -2.78 0.77
N HIS A 25 7.78 -2.33 1.17
CA HIS A 25 7.64 -1.06 1.88
C HIS A 25 8.20 -1.10 3.30
N ALA A 26 8.01 -2.20 4.05
CA ALA A 26 8.55 -2.34 5.40
C ALA A 26 10.09 -2.42 5.42
N ALA A 27 10.73 -2.83 4.32
CA ALA A 27 12.18 -2.82 4.19
C ALA A 27 12.76 -1.40 4.00
N ILE A 28 11.96 -0.45 3.52
CA ILE A 28 12.40 0.92 3.18
C ILE A 28 11.96 1.94 4.23
N PHE A 29 10.77 1.77 4.79
CA PHE A 29 10.14 2.77 5.64
C PHE A 29 9.82 2.21 7.03
N PRO A 30 10.00 3.01 8.10
CA PRO A 30 9.46 2.69 9.41
C PRO A 30 7.94 2.97 9.39
N ILE A 31 7.14 1.94 9.22
CA ILE A 31 5.69 2.06 8.98
C ILE A 31 4.85 1.19 9.92
N ARG A 32 3.65 1.68 10.20
CA ARG A 32 2.50 0.89 10.62
C ARG A 32 1.64 0.58 9.40
N PHE A 33 0.97 -0.56 9.36
CA PHE A 33 0.13 -0.97 8.23
C PHE A 33 -1.30 -1.29 8.65
N ALA A 34 -2.23 -1.21 7.69
CA ALA A 34 -3.65 -1.46 7.88
C ALA A 34 -4.19 -2.68 7.09
N PRO A 35 -3.78 -3.92 7.42
CA PRO A 35 -4.17 -5.12 6.69
C PRO A 35 -5.59 -5.58 7.01
N GLN A 36 -6.15 -6.41 6.14
CA GLN A 36 -7.45 -7.05 6.38
C GLN A 36 -7.36 -8.02 7.57
N SER A 37 -8.39 -8.02 8.42
CA SER A 37 -8.42 -8.81 9.66
C SER A 37 -8.28 -10.33 9.44
N GLU A 38 -8.71 -10.84 8.29
CA GLU A 38 -8.61 -12.24 7.88
C GLU A 38 -7.16 -12.70 7.74
N MET A 39 -6.24 -11.78 7.40
CA MET A 39 -4.81 -12.06 7.28
C MET A 39 -4.19 -12.51 8.61
N ARG A 40 -4.82 -12.18 9.75
CA ARG A 40 -4.41 -12.67 11.07
C ARG A 40 -4.46 -14.20 11.19
N LYS A 41 -5.29 -14.86 10.38
CA LYS A 41 -5.45 -16.33 10.36
C LYS A 41 -4.44 -17.02 9.45
N TRP A 42 -3.63 -16.26 8.72
CA TRP A 42 -2.67 -16.86 7.78
C TRP A 42 -1.53 -17.55 8.54
N PRO A 43 -1.18 -18.78 8.16
CA PRO A 43 -0.07 -19.48 8.80
C PRO A 43 1.22 -18.70 8.54
N VAL A 44 2.11 -18.68 9.54
CA VAL A 44 3.39 -17.93 9.51
C VAL A 44 3.17 -16.42 9.50
N LEU A 45 2.65 -15.84 8.42
CA LEU A 45 2.52 -14.40 8.21
C LEU A 45 1.61 -13.72 9.24
N GLY A 46 0.50 -14.34 9.65
CA GLY A 46 -0.44 -13.74 10.60
C GLY A 46 0.22 -13.36 11.94
N PRO A 47 0.90 -14.29 12.63
CA PRO A 47 1.67 -14.00 13.84
C PRO A 47 2.82 -12.99 13.67
N PHE A 48 3.54 -13.02 12.54
CA PHE A 48 4.61 -12.03 12.28
C PHE A 48 4.05 -10.63 12.09
N VAL A 49 2.99 -10.51 11.30
CA VAL A 49 2.28 -9.25 11.08
C VAL A 49 1.66 -8.75 12.38
N ALA A 50 1.16 -9.61 13.26
CA ALA A 50 0.61 -9.17 14.54
C ALA A 50 1.62 -8.46 15.45
N GLN A 51 2.92 -8.79 15.34
CA GLN A 51 3.99 -8.21 16.17
C GLN A 51 4.34 -6.77 15.78
N SER A 52 4.01 -6.34 14.56
CA SER A 52 4.22 -4.95 14.12
C SER A 52 3.14 -3.98 14.58
N HIS A 53 2.19 -4.45 15.40
CA HIS A 53 1.03 -3.69 15.86
C HIS A 53 0.20 -3.12 14.70
N PRO A 54 -0.34 -3.93 13.77
CA PRO A 54 -1.11 -3.45 12.63
C PRO A 54 -2.47 -2.88 13.05
N ILE A 55 -3.05 -2.02 12.21
CA ILE A 55 -4.45 -1.57 12.32
C ILE A 55 -5.32 -2.56 11.55
N TRP A 56 -6.00 -3.47 12.23
CA TRP A 56 -6.78 -4.51 11.56
C TRP A 56 -8.07 -3.95 10.97
N ILE A 57 -8.25 -4.12 9.66
CA ILE A 57 -9.44 -3.68 8.95
C ILE A 57 -10.45 -4.83 8.85
N ASP A 58 -11.56 -4.71 9.59
CA ASP A 58 -12.72 -5.58 9.49
C ASP A 58 -13.83 -4.85 8.73
N ARG A 59 -13.97 -5.17 7.43
CA ARG A 59 -14.97 -4.56 6.53
C ARG A 59 -16.39 -5.05 6.79
N ASN A 60 -16.56 -6.12 7.58
CA ASN A 60 -17.86 -6.73 7.87
C ASN A 60 -18.51 -6.14 9.13
N SER A 61 -17.73 -5.41 9.95
CA SER A 61 -18.22 -4.73 11.14
C SER A 61 -18.07 -3.23 11.03
N ARG A 62 -19.21 -2.52 10.95
CA ARG A 62 -19.24 -1.05 10.96
C ARG A 62 -18.57 -0.47 12.21
N GLN A 63 -18.76 -1.11 13.36
CA GLN A 63 -18.18 -0.65 14.63
C GLN A 63 -16.64 -0.76 14.59
N LYS A 64 -16.11 -1.91 14.20
CA LYS A 64 -14.64 -2.09 14.07
C LYS A 64 -14.04 -1.22 12.97
N SER A 65 -14.77 -0.95 11.90
CA SER A 65 -14.34 -0.01 10.87
C SER A 65 -14.18 1.41 11.42
N LYS A 66 -15.04 1.85 12.34
CA LYS A 66 -14.89 3.14 13.03
C LYS A 66 -13.69 3.14 13.96
N GLU A 67 -13.54 2.10 14.78
CA GLU A 67 -12.39 1.94 15.69
C GLU A 67 -11.06 1.96 14.93
N ALA A 68 -10.99 1.26 13.79
CA ALA A 68 -9.83 1.28 12.92
C ALA A 68 -9.54 2.70 12.37
N ALA A 69 -10.57 3.45 11.98
CA ALA A 69 -10.39 4.82 11.50
C ALA A 69 -9.86 5.76 12.60
N GLU A 70 -10.40 5.66 13.82
CA GLU A 70 -9.90 6.40 14.99
C GLU A 70 -8.44 6.04 15.28
N GLU A 71 -8.08 4.76 15.17
CA GLU A 71 -6.71 4.27 15.35
C GLU A 71 -5.75 4.78 14.25
N MET A 72 -6.22 4.90 13.01
CA MET A 72 -5.44 5.53 11.93
C MET A 72 -5.13 6.99 12.25
N ILE A 73 -6.15 7.75 12.67
CA ILE A 73 -5.99 9.16 13.06
C ILE A 73 -5.00 9.29 14.23
N ALA A 74 -5.14 8.47 15.26
CA ALA A 74 -4.24 8.47 16.41
C ALA A 74 -2.79 8.17 15.98
N THR A 75 -2.59 7.16 15.15
CA THR A 75 -1.26 6.78 14.60
C THR A 75 -0.60 7.96 13.89
N LEU A 76 -1.34 8.62 13.00
CA LEU A 76 -0.84 9.76 12.23
C LEU A 76 -0.55 10.98 13.13
N ARG A 77 -1.38 11.23 14.15
CA ARG A 77 -1.16 12.30 15.14
C ARG A 77 0.09 12.06 15.99
N HIS A 78 0.41 10.80 16.26
CA HIS A 78 1.68 10.40 16.92
C HIS A 78 2.90 10.46 16.01
N LYS A 79 2.77 10.99 14.78
CA LYS A 79 3.83 11.07 13.78
C LYS A 79 4.40 9.73 13.34
N ILE A 80 3.58 8.67 13.46
CA ILE A 80 3.92 7.34 12.95
C ILE A 80 3.41 7.26 11.51
N ASN A 81 4.28 6.84 10.59
CA ASN A 81 3.89 6.65 9.20
C ASN A 81 2.90 5.49 9.08
N LEU A 82 1.81 5.73 8.37
CA LEU A 82 0.78 4.72 8.14
C LEU A 82 0.73 4.38 6.65
N LEU A 83 0.98 3.11 6.31
CA LEU A 83 0.86 2.61 4.94
C LEU A 83 -0.53 2.05 4.69
N VAL A 84 -1.14 2.48 3.58
CA VAL A 84 -2.42 1.99 3.09
C VAL A 84 -2.39 1.74 1.58
N TYR A 85 -3.26 0.83 1.14
CA TYR A 85 -3.51 0.51 -0.26
C TYR A 85 -4.97 0.85 -0.59
N PRO A 86 -5.26 2.08 -1.02
CA PRO A 86 -6.63 2.58 -1.10
C PRO A 86 -7.45 2.00 -2.26
N GLU A 87 -6.82 1.28 -3.20
CA GLU A 87 -7.51 0.46 -4.22
C GLU A 87 -8.49 -0.52 -3.56
N GLY A 88 -8.03 -1.21 -2.50
CA GLY A 88 -8.83 -2.14 -1.72
C GLY A 88 -8.51 -3.61 -1.99
N PRO A 89 -8.69 -4.14 -3.21
CA PRO A 89 -8.13 -5.41 -3.65
C PRO A 89 -6.73 -5.20 -4.25
N SER A 90 -5.93 -6.26 -4.29
CA SER A 90 -4.72 -6.29 -5.13
C SER A 90 -5.09 -6.52 -6.60
N THR A 91 -4.20 -6.08 -7.49
CA THR A 91 -4.33 -6.21 -8.94
C THR A 91 -3.14 -6.97 -9.53
N ASP A 92 -3.19 -7.25 -10.83
CA ASP A 92 -2.07 -7.81 -11.58
C ASP A 92 -0.90 -6.83 -11.74
N GLY A 93 -1.13 -5.51 -11.59
CA GLY A 93 -0.16 -4.49 -11.97
C GLY A 93 0.05 -4.42 -13.49
N GLU A 94 -0.88 -4.95 -14.27
CA GLU A 94 -0.84 -4.85 -15.73
C GLU A 94 -1.70 -3.70 -16.24
N HIS A 95 -2.90 -3.58 -15.68
CA HIS A 95 -3.97 -2.69 -16.17
C HIS A 95 -4.01 -1.32 -15.47
N GLY A 96 -2.94 -0.96 -14.75
CA GLY A 96 -2.86 0.29 -14.01
C GLY A 96 -3.41 0.20 -12.59
N ILE A 97 -3.70 1.36 -12.02
CA ILE A 97 -4.14 1.52 -10.63
C ILE A 97 -5.67 1.65 -10.60
N LEU A 98 -6.32 1.03 -9.62
CA LEU A 98 -7.76 1.19 -9.41
C LEU A 98 -8.11 2.51 -8.71
N PRO A 99 -9.34 3.03 -8.91
CA PRO A 99 -9.82 4.20 -8.18
C PRO A 99 -9.72 4.03 -6.67
N PHE A 100 -9.30 5.11 -5.99
CA PHE A 100 -9.05 5.07 -4.55
C PHE A 100 -10.31 5.21 -3.71
N LYS A 101 -10.39 4.40 -2.65
CA LYS A 101 -11.35 4.60 -1.57
C LYS A 101 -10.95 5.83 -0.76
N SER A 102 -11.91 6.70 -0.46
CA SER A 102 -11.64 7.97 0.23
C SER A 102 -11.48 7.85 1.75
N THR A 103 -11.81 6.70 2.36
CA THR A 103 -11.78 6.53 3.82
C THR A 103 -10.40 6.75 4.45
N PRO A 104 -9.28 6.22 3.92
CA PRO A 104 -7.96 6.49 4.49
C PRO A 104 -7.57 7.96 4.41
N PHE A 105 -8.02 8.67 3.37
CA PHE A 105 -7.74 10.10 3.18
C PHE A 105 -8.46 10.99 4.20
N GLU A 106 -9.59 10.54 4.74
CA GLU A 106 -10.24 11.21 5.87
C GLU A 106 -9.34 11.23 7.10
N ALA A 107 -8.69 10.10 7.42
CA ALA A 107 -7.76 10.04 8.54
C ALA A 107 -6.58 11.00 8.37
N ALA A 108 -6.10 11.19 7.13
CA ALA A 108 -5.03 12.14 6.84
C ALA A 108 -5.48 13.60 7.00
N VAL A 109 -6.69 13.93 6.55
CA VAL A 109 -7.30 15.26 6.74
C VAL A 109 -7.48 15.55 8.23
N ASP A 110 -8.06 14.62 8.99
CA ASP A 110 -8.34 14.77 10.42
C ASP A 110 -7.07 14.80 11.30
N ALA A 111 -6.00 14.17 10.83
CA ALA A 111 -4.68 14.23 11.44
C ALA A 111 -3.84 15.43 10.98
N GLY A 112 -4.28 16.15 9.95
CA GLY A 112 -3.53 17.26 9.33
C GLY A 112 -2.18 16.81 8.77
N CYS A 113 -2.08 15.59 8.24
CA CYS A 113 -0.83 15.04 7.71
C CYS A 113 -0.77 15.09 6.17
N CYS A 114 0.45 14.98 5.64
CA CYS A 114 0.66 14.88 4.20
C CYS A 114 0.48 13.45 3.71
N ILE A 115 0.23 13.30 2.41
CA ILE A 115 0.20 12.02 1.70
C ILE A 115 1.55 11.84 0.99
N GLN A 116 2.15 10.66 1.15
CA GLN A 116 3.34 10.23 0.43
C GLN A 116 2.96 9.13 -0.55
N PRO A 117 2.77 9.43 -1.85
CA PRO A 117 2.43 8.42 -2.84
C PRO A 117 3.67 7.60 -3.21
N LEU A 118 3.47 6.30 -3.42
CA LEU A 118 4.48 5.31 -3.74
C LEU A 118 3.99 4.47 -4.93
N LEU A 119 4.87 4.21 -5.90
CA LEU A 119 4.62 3.24 -6.95
C LEU A 119 5.62 2.11 -6.84
N THR A 120 5.12 0.88 -6.83
CA THR A 120 5.92 -0.32 -6.71
C THR A 120 5.70 -1.20 -7.93
N PHE A 121 6.79 -1.69 -8.49
CA PHE A 121 6.80 -2.62 -9.61
C PHE A 121 7.69 -3.81 -9.26
N PHE A 122 7.22 -5.01 -9.60
CA PHE A 122 7.96 -6.24 -9.38
C PHE A 122 8.43 -6.85 -10.69
N SER A 123 9.67 -7.34 -10.71
CA SER A 123 10.24 -8.07 -11.83
C SER A 123 11.07 -9.25 -11.35
N CYS A 124 11.17 -10.28 -12.18
CA CYS A 124 12.04 -11.43 -11.94
C CYS A 124 12.47 -12.06 -13.27
N GLU A 125 13.58 -12.79 -13.25
CA GLU A 125 14.01 -13.63 -14.35
C GLU A 125 13.36 -15.03 -14.19
N ASP A 126 12.06 -15.15 -14.48
CA ASP A 126 11.34 -16.43 -14.51
C ASP A 126 10.82 -16.72 -15.92
N PRO A 127 11.40 -17.72 -16.63
CA PRO A 127 10.94 -18.12 -17.96
C PRO A 127 9.48 -18.60 -18.00
N SER A 128 8.90 -19.00 -16.86
CA SER A 128 7.51 -19.45 -16.83
C SER A 128 6.47 -18.33 -16.85
N GLY A 129 6.89 -17.06 -16.66
CA GLY A 129 5.98 -15.92 -16.63
C GLY A 129 4.96 -15.97 -15.49
N TYR A 130 5.26 -16.70 -14.41
CA TYR A 130 4.35 -16.79 -13.27
C TYR A 130 4.18 -15.40 -12.63
N PRO A 131 2.94 -14.95 -12.36
CA PRO A 131 2.72 -13.60 -11.85
C PRO A 131 3.34 -13.45 -10.46
N LEU A 132 4.08 -12.37 -10.26
CA LEU A 132 4.58 -11.96 -8.94
C LEU A 132 3.48 -11.32 -8.09
N ALA A 133 2.47 -10.76 -8.76
CA ALA A 133 1.28 -10.21 -8.12
C ALA A 133 0.39 -11.34 -7.58
N TRP A 134 -0.09 -11.16 -6.35
CA TRP A 134 -1.07 -12.03 -5.71
C TRP A 134 -2.43 -11.32 -5.69
N PHE A 135 -3.32 -11.70 -6.62
CA PHE A 135 -4.60 -11.05 -6.87
C PHE A 135 -5.71 -12.06 -7.23
N GLY A 136 -6.96 -11.57 -7.25
CA GLY A 136 -8.13 -12.39 -7.58
C GLY A 136 -8.30 -13.59 -6.64
N ASP A 137 -8.55 -14.77 -7.22
CA ASP A 137 -8.78 -16.02 -6.48
C ASP A 137 -7.49 -16.84 -6.23
N ALA A 138 -6.31 -16.21 -6.37
CA ALA A 138 -5.03 -16.89 -6.19
C ALA A 138 -4.89 -17.45 -4.77
N THR A 139 -4.57 -18.75 -4.66
CA THR A 139 -4.31 -19.36 -3.35
C THR A 139 -2.92 -18.97 -2.84
N LEU A 140 -2.83 -18.56 -1.57
CA LEU A 140 -1.61 -18.02 -0.98
C LEU A 140 -0.44 -19.01 -0.95
N LEU A 141 -0.64 -20.23 -0.46
CA LEU A 141 0.47 -21.18 -0.24
C LEU A 141 1.20 -21.60 -1.53
N PRO A 142 0.50 -21.97 -2.62
CA PRO A 142 1.17 -22.25 -3.90
C PRO A 142 1.95 -21.04 -4.42
N HIS A 143 1.39 -19.84 -4.28
CA HIS A 143 2.07 -18.61 -4.70
C HIS A 143 3.35 -18.38 -3.90
N ILE A 144 3.31 -18.48 -2.56
CA ILE A 144 4.50 -18.37 -1.71
C ILE A 144 5.56 -19.39 -2.14
N TRP A 145 5.18 -20.64 -2.35
CA TRP A 145 6.12 -21.70 -2.74
C TRP A 145 6.82 -21.38 -4.06
N LYS A 146 6.08 -20.86 -5.03
CA LYS A 146 6.63 -20.43 -6.31
C LYS A 146 7.59 -19.24 -6.16
N ILE A 147 7.21 -18.23 -5.38
CA ILE A 147 8.08 -17.06 -5.11
C ILE A 147 9.37 -17.47 -4.40
N LEU A 148 9.30 -18.37 -3.41
CA LEU A 148 10.49 -18.88 -2.69
C LEU A 148 11.42 -19.70 -3.59
N GLY A 149 10.90 -20.28 -4.68
CA GLY A 149 11.69 -21.00 -5.68
C GLY A 149 12.39 -20.09 -6.70
N LEU A 150 12.07 -18.79 -6.73
CA LEU A 150 12.73 -17.84 -7.62
C LEU A 150 14.13 -17.50 -7.12
N ARG A 151 15.08 -17.36 -8.03
CA ARG A 151 16.45 -16.94 -7.71
C ARG A 151 16.47 -15.53 -7.13
N GLN A 152 15.67 -14.63 -7.68
CA GLN A 152 15.59 -13.24 -7.27
C GLN A 152 14.24 -12.65 -7.68
N VAL A 153 13.69 -11.81 -6.80
CA VAL A 153 12.60 -10.89 -7.11
C VAL A 153 13.12 -9.47 -6.87
N LYS A 154 13.00 -8.61 -7.87
CA LYS A 154 13.32 -7.19 -7.78
C LYS A 154 12.04 -6.40 -7.53
N ALA A 155 12.10 -5.48 -6.57
CA ALA A 155 11.03 -4.52 -6.29
C ALA A 155 11.59 -3.11 -6.48
N ASP A 156 11.09 -2.41 -7.49
CA ASP A 156 11.42 -1.01 -7.75
C ASP A 156 10.35 -0.14 -7.09
N VAL A 157 10.74 0.68 -6.12
CA VAL A 157 9.83 1.56 -5.37
C VAL A 157 10.14 3.02 -5.70
N TYR A 158 9.22 3.66 -6.39
CA TYR A 158 9.26 5.07 -6.77
C TYR A 158 8.52 5.91 -5.75
N ILE A 159 9.21 6.89 -5.19
CA ILE A 159 8.65 7.85 -4.25
C ILE A 159 8.22 9.09 -5.01
N LEU A 160 6.92 9.34 -5.08
CA LEU A 160 6.37 10.47 -5.81
C LEU A 160 6.39 11.75 -4.96
N PRO A 161 6.19 12.94 -5.56
CA PRO A 161 6.08 14.18 -4.81
C PRO A 161 4.98 14.12 -3.72
N VAL A 162 5.29 14.68 -2.55
CA VAL A 162 4.37 14.76 -1.43
C VAL A 162 3.13 15.56 -1.79
N VAL A 163 1.96 15.03 -1.44
CA VAL A 163 0.67 15.70 -1.62
C VAL A 163 0.18 16.25 -0.27
N LYS A 164 0.02 17.57 -0.18
CA LYS A 164 -0.55 18.23 0.99
C LYS A 164 -2.06 18.40 0.82
N PRO A 165 -2.89 18.13 1.84
CA PRO A 165 -4.29 18.54 1.83
C PRO A 165 -4.43 20.05 1.66
N VAL A 166 -5.40 20.50 0.86
CA VAL A 166 -5.71 21.92 0.65
C VAL A 166 -6.86 22.35 1.57
N ALA A 167 -6.87 23.61 2.00
CA ALA A 167 -7.97 24.13 2.81
C ALA A 167 -9.32 24.01 2.06
N GLY A 168 -10.31 23.39 2.70
CA GLY A 168 -11.63 23.14 2.12
C GLY A 168 -11.72 21.93 1.20
N GLU A 169 -10.61 21.22 0.94
CA GLU A 169 -10.60 19.98 0.15
C GLU A 169 -11.27 18.83 0.92
N SER A 170 -12.25 18.19 0.29
CA SER A 170 -12.89 17.00 0.84
C SER A 170 -11.99 15.77 0.71
N ARG A 171 -12.22 14.76 1.57
CA ARG A 171 -11.53 13.46 1.48
C ARG A 171 -11.63 12.79 0.10
N LYS A 172 -12.70 13.06 -0.66
CA LYS A 172 -12.91 12.49 -2.00
C LYS A 172 -12.07 13.21 -3.05
N GLU A 173 -12.01 14.54 -2.98
CA GLU A 173 -11.16 15.35 -3.86
C GLU A 173 -9.68 15.02 -3.65
N LEU A 174 -9.25 14.92 -2.39
CA LEU A 174 -7.88 14.51 -2.06
C LEU A 174 -7.57 13.10 -2.60
N ALA A 175 -8.46 12.13 -2.39
CA ALA A 175 -8.28 10.77 -2.90
C ALA A 175 -8.17 10.74 -4.44
N ASN A 176 -9.03 11.47 -5.14
CA ASN A 176 -9.01 11.55 -6.60
C ASN A 176 -7.74 12.22 -7.12
N ARG A 177 -7.29 13.31 -6.49
CA ARG A 177 -6.07 14.01 -6.89
C ARG A 177 -4.82 13.14 -6.73
N VAL A 178 -4.75 12.38 -5.64
CA VAL A 178 -3.65 11.41 -5.43
C VAL A 178 -3.75 10.25 -6.42
N TYR A 179 -4.96 9.75 -6.69
CA TYR A 179 -5.20 8.72 -7.71
C TYR A 179 -4.78 9.18 -9.11
N GLU A 180 -5.14 10.38 -9.53
CA GLU A 180 -4.77 10.95 -10.84
C GLU A 180 -3.26 11.11 -10.97
N LEU A 181 -2.59 11.67 -9.94
CA LEU A 181 -1.14 11.78 -9.88
C LEU A 181 -0.48 10.40 -10.03
N MET A 182 -0.88 9.44 -9.21
CA MET A 182 -0.29 8.10 -9.22
C MET A 182 -0.55 7.38 -10.54
N SER A 183 -1.77 7.49 -11.09
CA SER A 183 -2.13 6.84 -12.35
C SER A 183 -1.38 7.41 -13.55
N PHE A 184 -1.16 8.73 -13.56
CA PHE A 184 -0.35 9.39 -14.58
C PHE A 184 1.11 8.90 -14.52
N GLU A 185 1.71 8.94 -13.33
CA GLU A 185 3.09 8.51 -13.13
C GLU A 185 3.28 7.02 -13.40
N TYR A 186 2.29 6.18 -13.04
CA TYR A 186 2.30 4.75 -13.30
C TYR A 186 2.44 4.46 -14.80
N LYS A 187 1.61 5.12 -15.62
CA LYS A 187 1.66 4.97 -17.08
C LYS A 187 2.98 5.50 -17.65
N ARG A 188 3.47 6.62 -17.14
CA ARG A 188 4.74 7.22 -17.57
C ARG A 188 5.91 6.27 -17.31
N ILE A 189 6.01 5.72 -16.10
CA ILE A 189 7.11 4.83 -15.70
C ILE A 189 7.02 3.52 -16.48
N LYS A 190 5.84 2.88 -16.49
CA LYS A 190 5.67 1.60 -17.18
C LYS A 190 5.92 1.70 -18.69
N GLY A 191 5.49 2.78 -19.32
CA GLY A 191 5.77 3.03 -20.74
C GLY A 191 7.25 3.31 -21.06
N HIS A 192 8.07 3.66 -20.07
CA HIS A 192 9.53 3.77 -20.23
C HIS A 192 10.25 2.44 -20.08
N ASP A 193 9.71 1.50 -19.30
CA ASP A 193 10.31 0.17 -19.10
C ASP A 193 9.97 -0.82 -20.24
N GLU A 194 8.96 -0.52 -21.06
CA GLU A 194 8.52 -1.33 -22.21
C GLU A 194 9.18 -0.93 -23.56
N GLY A 195 10.07 0.07 -23.58
CA GLY A 195 10.75 0.58 -24.79
C GLY A 195 12.27 0.37 -24.76
#